data_AF-A0A5C7DLL5-F1
#
_entry.id   AF-A0A5C7DLL5-F1
#
_cell.length_a   1.000
_cell.length_b   1.000
_cell.length_c   1.000
_cell.angle_alpha   90.00
_cell.angle_beta   90.00
_cell.angle_gamma   90.00
#
_symmetry.space_group_name_H-M   'P 1'
#
loop_
_entity.id
_entity.type
_entity.pdbx_description
1 polymer ?
#
loop_
_entity_poly.entity_id
_entity_poly.type
_entity_poly.pdbx_seq_one_letter_code
_entity_poly.pdbx_strand_id
1 'polypeptide(L)'
;MYKEVDFENFLGFNFDLLIDARSPREYTHAHIKNAKNYYALNDDEFEEIGTLYKKNKGLAKIKGASYICKNMSEHINKLYQNYKIGSLIGIYCARGGKRSKALALILVELGYRVVRLEGGYKAYRSYVSAFFQKELKIDFLCLCGNTASGKSELIQTLDNALNLEKLANHQGSSFGKIYGEQPSQKAFEDELFYFLKDYSYKTCFIEAESRQIGNLTLPLNLYNAMQKGRKIWCECALNLRVERILKIYAHIEKSYFYECVEKISPYISKDFKTILCQNYENNDLKSCVLMLIKYYDKVYKKPQKIDFYLKNDNPKQAKEELVKINFTSLKN
;
A
#
# COMPACT_ATOMS: atom_id res chain seq x y z
N MET A 1 14.78 -27.18 16.60
CA MET A 1 14.18 -26.16 17.50
C MET A 1 12.81 -25.78 16.96
N TYR A 2 11.76 -25.84 17.79
CA TYR A 2 10.40 -25.41 17.40
C TYR A 2 9.84 -24.50 18.49
N LYS A 3 9.37 -23.30 18.10
CA LYS A 3 8.70 -22.35 18.99
C LYS A 3 7.39 -21.88 18.37
N GLU A 4 6.43 -21.56 19.22
CA GLU A 4 5.20 -20.87 18.84
C GLU A 4 5.10 -19.60 19.68
N VAL A 5 4.83 -18.47 19.03
CA VAL A 5 4.85 -17.14 19.65
C VAL A 5 3.73 -16.26 19.09
N ASP A 6 3.26 -15.31 19.88
CA ASP A 6 2.39 -14.23 19.42
C ASP A 6 3.10 -13.31 18.39
N PHE A 7 2.34 -12.42 17.75
CA PHE A 7 2.91 -11.57 16.70
C PHE A 7 3.94 -10.55 17.21
N GLU A 8 3.79 -10.06 18.44
CA GLU A 8 4.70 -9.07 19.01
C GLU A 8 6.10 -9.66 19.20
N ASN A 9 6.18 -10.87 19.77
CA ASN A 9 7.42 -11.62 19.87
C ASN A 9 7.91 -12.11 18.49
N PHE A 10 6.99 -12.43 17.57
CA PHE A 10 7.33 -12.85 16.20
C PHE A 10 8.11 -11.77 15.43
N LEU A 11 7.79 -10.49 15.65
CA LEU A 11 8.51 -9.35 15.05
C LEU A 11 9.97 -9.25 15.49
N GLY A 12 10.32 -9.76 16.68
CA GLY A 12 11.68 -9.72 17.21
C GLY A 12 12.67 -10.68 16.52
N PHE A 13 12.18 -11.54 15.62
CA PHE A 13 13.02 -12.51 14.92
C PHE A 13 13.44 -11.99 13.54
N ASN A 14 14.74 -12.11 13.25
CA ASN A 14 15.29 -11.96 11.90
C ASN A 14 15.31 -13.32 11.21
N PHE A 15 14.24 -13.62 10.47
CA PHE A 15 14.11 -14.88 9.75
C PHE A 15 14.96 -14.91 8.49
N ASP A 16 15.66 -16.03 8.26
CA ASP A 16 16.28 -16.32 6.97
C ASP A 16 15.20 -16.53 5.89
N LEU A 17 14.05 -17.07 6.31
CA LEU A 17 12.87 -17.25 5.47
C LEU A 17 11.60 -17.11 6.30
N LEU A 18 10.66 -16.30 5.83
CA LEU A 18 9.29 -16.27 6.33
C LEU A 18 8.37 -17.00 5.34
N ILE A 19 7.69 -18.05 5.80
CA ILE A 19 6.76 -18.87 5.01
C ILE A 19 5.32 -18.45 5.28
N ASP A 20 4.61 -18.12 4.21
CA ASP A 20 3.15 -18.13 4.19
C ASP A 20 2.64 -19.48 3.65
N ALA A 21 2.04 -20.28 4.53
CA ALA A 21 1.49 -21.60 4.22
C ALA A 21 0.02 -21.55 3.74
N ARG A 22 -0.54 -20.36 3.50
CA ARG A 22 -1.84 -20.17 2.88
C ARG A 22 -1.79 -20.45 1.37
N SER A 23 -2.94 -20.50 0.72
CA SER A 23 -3.01 -20.72 -0.73
C SER A 23 -2.43 -19.53 -1.51
N PRO A 24 -2.00 -19.72 -2.77
CA PRO A 24 -1.49 -18.64 -3.61
C PRO A 24 -2.44 -17.44 -3.72
N ARG A 25 -3.75 -17.66 -3.87
CA ARG A 25 -4.76 -16.58 -3.89
C ARG A 25 -4.79 -15.79 -2.59
N GLU A 26 -4.73 -16.46 -1.43
CA GLU A 26 -4.70 -15.79 -0.13
C GLU A 26 -3.42 -14.93 0.03
N TYR A 27 -2.28 -15.45 -0.44
CA TYR A 27 -0.98 -14.76 -0.40
C TYR A 27 -0.95 -13.53 -1.32
N THR A 28 -1.37 -13.68 -2.58
CA THR A 28 -1.41 -12.59 -3.57
C THR A 28 -2.33 -11.45 -3.12
N HIS A 29 -3.43 -11.77 -2.44
CA HIS A 29 -4.34 -10.75 -1.92
C HIS A 29 -3.67 -9.85 -0.88
N ALA A 30 -2.98 -10.43 0.10
CA ALA A 30 -2.13 -9.74 1.07
C ALA A 30 -1.36 -10.75 1.92
N HIS A 31 -0.12 -10.46 2.29
CA HIS A 31 0.74 -11.32 3.12
C HIS A 31 1.65 -10.46 4.01
N ILE A 32 2.20 -11.07 5.07
CA ILE A 32 3.21 -10.42 5.92
C ILE A 32 4.42 -10.09 5.05
N LYS A 33 4.94 -8.86 5.18
CA LYS A 33 6.09 -8.35 4.41
C LYS A 33 7.25 -9.34 4.39
N ASN A 34 7.86 -9.50 3.21
CA ASN A 34 8.97 -10.42 2.93
C ASN A 34 8.64 -11.93 3.06
N ALA A 35 7.38 -12.32 3.28
CA ALA A 35 7.00 -13.73 3.26
C ALA A 35 7.12 -14.31 1.83
N LYS A 36 7.48 -15.59 1.73
CA LYS A 36 7.40 -16.38 0.49
C LYS A 36 6.29 -17.42 0.64
N ASN A 37 5.53 -17.63 -0.43
CA ASN A 37 4.45 -18.61 -0.43
C ASN A 37 4.98 -20.03 -0.66
N TYR A 38 5.08 -20.80 0.42
CA TYR A 38 5.22 -22.26 0.37
C TYR A 38 3.93 -22.84 0.92
N TYR A 39 2.94 -22.95 0.04
CA TYR A 39 1.57 -23.23 0.40
C TYR A 39 1.41 -24.67 0.92
N ALA A 40 0.58 -24.84 1.94
CA ALA A 40 0.21 -26.17 2.41
C ALA A 40 -0.79 -26.84 1.44
N LEU A 41 -1.69 -26.03 0.88
CA LEU A 41 -2.69 -26.41 -0.12
C LEU A 41 -2.71 -25.32 -1.18
N ASN A 42 -2.75 -25.69 -2.46
CA ASN A 42 -2.99 -24.73 -3.53
C ASN A 42 -4.46 -24.24 -3.50
N ASP A 43 -4.85 -23.38 -4.43
CA ASP A 43 -6.18 -22.75 -4.41
C ASP A 43 -7.32 -23.78 -4.58
N ASP A 44 -7.19 -24.70 -5.53
CA ASP A 44 -8.19 -25.73 -5.83
C ASP A 44 -8.29 -26.75 -4.68
N GLU A 45 -7.15 -27.19 -4.16
CA GLU A 45 -7.07 -28.09 -3.02
C GLU A 45 -7.67 -27.45 -1.76
N PHE A 46 -7.41 -26.16 -1.54
CA PHE A 46 -7.97 -25.44 -0.40
C PHE A 46 -9.50 -25.34 -0.49
N GLU A 47 -10.03 -25.06 -1.69
CA GLU A 47 -11.47 -25.00 -1.94
C GLU A 47 -12.15 -26.37 -1.78
N GLU A 48 -11.53 -27.42 -2.33
CA GLU A 48 -12.02 -28.78 -2.19
C GLU A 48 -12.06 -29.20 -0.72
N ILE A 49 -10.95 -29.02 0.01
CA ILE A 49 -10.87 -29.39 1.42
C ILE A 49 -11.85 -28.56 2.26
N GLY A 50 -12.02 -27.27 1.95
CA GLY A 50 -13.03 -26.43 2.61
C GLY A 50 -14.45 -26.96 2.43
N THR A 51 -14.79 -27.39 1.22
CA THR A 51 -16.09 -27.99 0.90
C THR A 51 -16.27 -29.33 1.59
N LEU A 52 -15.26 -30.20 1.52
CA LEU A 52 -15.30 -31.52 2.12
C LEU A 52 -15.35 -31.46 3.65
N TYR A 53 -14.66 -30.51 4.27
CA TYR A 53 -14.64 -30.37 5.74
C TYR A 53 -16.03 -30.08 6.31
N LYS A 54 -16.88 -29.37 5.57
CA LYS A 54 -18.29 -29.12 5.95
C LYS A 54 -19.13 -30.40 5.89
N LYS A 55 -18.81 -31.33 4.98
CA LYS A 55 -19.56 -32.57 4.76
C LYS A 55 -19.03 -33.74 5.60
N ASN A 56 -17.72 -33.98 5.58
CA ASN A 56 -17.04 -35.06 6.29
C ASN A 56 -15.65 -34.61 6.76
N LYS A 57 -15.54 -34.28 8.05
CA LYS A 57 -14.29 -33.81 8.67
C LYS A 57 -13.17 -34.86 8.66
N GLY A 58 -13.50 -36.14 8.73
CA GLY A 58 -12.52 -37.23 8.73
C GLY A 58 -11.83 -37.33 7.37
N LEU A 59 -12.64 -37.44 6.31
CA LEU A 59 -12.12 -37.52 4.95
C LEU A 59 -11.35 -36.26 4.54
N ALA A 60 -11.83 -35.07 4.94
CA ALA A 60 -11.11 -33.81 4.72
C ALA A 60 -9.72 -33.79 5.40
N LYS A 61 -9.57 -34.37 6.60
CA LYS A 61 -8.26 -34.48 7.27
C LYS A 61 -7.32 -35.41 6.51
N ILE A 62 -7.81 -36.58 6.07
CA ILE A 62 -7.01 -37.56 5.33
C ILE A 62 -6.54 -36.96 4.00
N LYS A 63 -7.49 -36.44 3.20
CA LYS A 63 -7.20 -35.87 1.89
C LYS A 63 -6.32 -34.63 2.00
N GLY A 64 -6.60 -33.75 2.98
CA GLY A 64 -5.78 -32.57 3.24
C GLY A 64 -4.35 -32.92 3.65
N ALA A 65 -4.14 -33.95 4.48
CA ALA A 65 -2.80 -34.42 4.83
C ALA A 65 -2.03 -34.92 3.60
N SER A 66 -2.70 -35.68 2.72
CA SER A 66 -2.11 -36.16 1.46
C SER A 66 -1.62 -35.00 0.59
N TYR A 67 -2.46 -33.98 0.37
CA TYR A 67 -2.06 -32.79 -0.40
C TYR A 67 -0.89 -32.03 0.23
N ILE A 68 -0.90 -31.84 1.56
CA ILE A 68 0.19 -31.16 2.25
C ILE A 68 1.52 -31.90 2.05
N CYS A 69 1.52 -33.24 2.17
CA CYS A 69 2.73 -34.03 1.93
C CYS A 69 3.22 -33.90 0.48
N LYS A 70 2.30 -33.94 -0.50
CA LYS A 70 2.63 -33.76 -1.91
C LYS A 70 3.26 -32.39 -2.17
N ASN A 71 2.60 -31.31 -1.74
CA ASN A 71 3.08 -29.95 -1.94
C ASN A 71 4.42 -29.70 -1.23
N MET A 72 4.58 -30.24 -0.02
CA MET A 72 5.86 -30.13 0.69
C MET A 72 6.99 -30.88 -0.04
N SER A 73 6.70 -32.02 -0.66
CA SER A 73 7.67 -32.74 -1.51
C SER A 73 8.17 -31.88 -2.68
N GLU A 74 7.30 -31.05 -3.26
CA GLU A 74 7.70 -30.12 -4.33
C GLU A 74 8.50 -28.92 -3.79
N HIS A 75 8.18 -28.48 -2.58
CA HIS A 75 8.79 -27.31 -1.93
C HIS A 75 10.16 -27.61 -1.31
N ILE A 76 10.37 -28.80 -0.75
CA ILE A 76 11.54 -29.16 0.06
C ILE A 76 12.86 -29.01 -0.70
N ASN A 77 12.89 -29.39 -1.98
CA ASN A 77 14.09 -29.28 -2.82
C ASN A 77 14.46 -27.81 -3.04
N LYS A 78 13.47 -26.95 -3.30
CA LYS A 78 13.68 -25.50 -3.44
C LYS A 78 14.12 -24.87 -2.13
N LEU A 79 13.60 -25.33 -1.00
CA LEU A 79 14.02 -24.85 0.32
C LEU A 79 15.50 -25.18 0.57
N TYR A 80 15.88 -26.45 0.39
CA TYR A 80 17.25 -26.91 0.63
C TYR A 80 18.29 -26.21 -0.28
N GLN A 81 17.93 -25.93 -1.54
CA GLN A 81 18.80 -25.19 -2.46
C GLN A 81 19.08 -23.75 -2.03
N ASN A 82 18.13 -23.11 -1.33
CA ASN A 82 18.21 -21.69 -1.01
C ASN A 82 18.54 -21.41 0.46
N TYR A 83 18.31 -22.36 1.36
CA TYR A 83 18.46 -22.18 2.81
C TYR A 83 19.16 -23.40 3.41
N LYS A 84 20.26 -23.16 4.13
CA LYS A 84 21.05 -24.22 4.77
C LYS A 84 20.26 -24.84 5.92
N ILE A 85 20.52 -26.11 6.23
CA ILE A 85 20.04 -26.73 7.47
C ILE A 85 20.51 -25.88 8.66
N GLY A 86 19.64 -25.70 9.65
CA GLY A 86 19.84 -24.77 10.77
C GLY A 86 19.36 -23.33 10.50
N SER A 87 18.96 -22.98 9.27
CA SER A 87 18.33 -21.66 9.01
C SER A 87 17.09 -21.46 9.88
N LEU A 88 16.85 -20.22 10.29
CA LEU A 88 15.71 -19.79 11.09
C LEU A 88 14.53 -19.46 10.17
N ILE A 89 13.49 -20.30 10.24
CA ILE A 89 12.30 -20.19 9.43
C ILE A 89 11.13 -19.72 10.28
N GLY A 90 10.54 -18.58 9.90
CA GLY A 90 9.24 -18.14 10.39
C GLY A 90 8.14 -18.80 9.55
N ILE A 91 7.04 -19.24 10.15
CA ILE A 91 5.93 -19.83 9.40
C ILE A 91 4.56 -19.46 9.97
N TYR A 92 3.61 -19.16 9.09
CA TYR A 92 2.22 -18.90 9.46
C TYR A 92 1.24 -19.48 8.44
N CYS A 93 -0.02 -19.61 8.84
CA CYS A 93 -1.15 -19.78 7.92
C CYS A 93 -2.26 -18.82 8.35
N ALA A 94 -3.49 -18.96 7.82
CA ALA A 94 -4.55 -18.00 8.11
C ALA A 94 -4.87 -17.79 9.60
N ARG A 95 -4.84 -18.86 10.41
CA ARG A 95 -5.23 -18.83 11.83
C ARG A 95 -4.27 -19.57 12.77
N GLY A 96 -3.04 -19.85 12.32
CA GLY A 96 -2.10 -20.66 13.11
C GLY A 96 -2.60 -22.09 13.34
N GLY A 97 -3.29 -22.67 12.36
CA GLY A 97 -3.87 -24.01 12.43
C GLY A 97 -3.00 -25.10 11.81
N LYS A 98 -3.67 -26.16 11.32
CA LYS A 98 -3.01 -27.39 10.82
C LYS A 98 -2.07 -27.17 9.63
N ARG A 99 -2.37 -26.22 8.75
CA ARG A 99 -1.60 -25.95 7.53
C ARG A 99 -0.14 -25.59 7.87
N SER A 100 0.07 -24.53 8.66
CA SER A 100 1.41 -24.14 9.09
C SER A 100 2.03 -25.16 10.04
N LYS A 101 1.24 -25.80 10.91
CA LYS A 101 1.76 -26.82 11.84
C LYS A 101 2.34 -28.03 11.11
N ALA A 102 1.68 -28.53 10.06
CA ALA A 102 2.15 -29.69 9.31
C ALA A 102 3.48 -29.42 8.60
N LEU A 103 3.58 -28.30 7.87
CA LEU A 103 4.84 -27.91 7.22
C LEU A 103 5.95 -27.67 8.25
N ALA A 104 5.63 -27.02 9.38
CA ALA A 104 6.59 -26.77 10.44
C ALA A 104 7.19 -28.06 11.01
N LEU A 105 6.40 -29.11 11.21
CA LEU A 105 6.90 -30.40 11.71
C LEU A 105 7.91 -31.02 10.75
N ILE A 106 7.63 -31.00 9.45
CA ILE A 106 8.56 -31.51 8.42
C ILE A 106 9.86 -30.69 8.44
N LEU A 107 9.76 -29.35 8.48
CA LEU A 107 10.94 -28.48 8.53
C LEU A 107 11.81 -28.71 9.78
N VAL A 108 11.17 -28.92 10.94
CA VAL A 108 11.89 -29.23 12.18
C VAL A 108 12.64 -30.55 12.06
N GLU A 109 12.00 -31.57 11.49
CA GLU A 109 12.61 -32.89 11.30
C GLU A 109 13.83 -32.84 10.37
N LEU A 110 13.79 -31.98 9.36
CA LEU A 110 14.92 -31.75 8.46
C LEU A 110 16.07 -30.95 9.10
N GLY A 111 15.90 -30.47 10.33
CA GLY A 111 16.92 -29.73 11.07
C GLY A 111 16.86 -28.21 10.93
N TYR A 112 15.79 -27.64 10.40
CA TYR A 112 15.58 -26.18 10.44
C TYR A 112 15.15 -25.72 11.85
N ARG A 113 15.46 -24.47 12.19
CA ARG A 113 14.93 -23.83 13.41
C ARG A 113 13.63 -23.15 13.03
N VAL A 114 12.50 -23.57 13.60
CA VAL A 114 11.18 -23.08 13.18
C VAL A 114 10.51 -22.28 14.28
N VAL A 115 10.02 -21.09 13.93
CA VAL A 115 9.15 -20.27 14.77
C VAL A 115 7.82 -20.13 14.06
N ARG A 116 6.74 -20.57 14.70
CA ARG A 116 5.40 -20.50 14.15
C ARG A 116 4.65 -19.32 14.78
N LEU A 117 3.96 -18.54 13.93
CA LEU A 117 3.07 -17.48 14.40
C LEU A 117 1.78 -18.07 14.97
N GLU A 118 1.56 -17.87 16.26
CA GLU A 118 0.29 -18.17 16.94
C GLU A 118 -0.82 -17.29 16.36
N GLY A 119 -2.00 -17.89 16.14
CA GLY A 119 -3.14 -17.18 15.53
C GLY A 119 -2.94 -16.75 14.07
N GLY A 120 -1.74 -16.93 13.50
CA GLY A 120 -1.42 -16.78 12.09
C GLY A 120 -1.67 -15.38 11.51
N TYR A 121 -1.99 -15.32 10.22
CA TYR A 121 -2.26 -14.05 9.53
C TYR A 121 -3.39 -13.25 10.20
N LYS A 122 -4.38 -13.92 10.80
CA LYS A 122 -5.43 -13.24 11.56
C LYS A 122 -4.87 -12.47 12.76
N ALA A 123 -3.99 -13.08 13.56
CA ALA A 123 -3.38 -12.41 14.71
C ALA A 123 -2.52 -11.22 14.26
N TYR A 124 -1.74 -11.39 13.19
CA TYR A 124 -1.03 -10.31 12.53
C TYR A 124 -1.96 -9.15 12.15
N ARG A 125 -3.08 -9.45 11.47
CA ARG A 125 -4.04 -8.42 11.06
C ARG A 125 -4.68 -7.71 12.24
N SER A 126 -5.02 -8.43 13.30
CA SER A 126 -5.51 -7.82 14.54
C SER A 126 -4.49 -6.87 15.15
N TYR A 127 -3.20 -7.21 15.12
CA TYR A 127 -2.12 -6.34 15.58
C TYR A 127 -2.01 -5.06 14.74
N VAL A 128 -1.96 -5.19 13.40
CA VAL A 128 -1.92 -4.04 12.47
C VAL A 128 -3.13 -3.12 12.67
N SER A 129 -4.33 -3.67 12.80
CA SER A 129 -5.53 -2.86 13.06
C SER A 129 -5.46 -2.15 14.42
N ALA A 130 -4.98 -2.82 15.47
CA ALA A 130 -4.82 -2.22 16.79
C ALA A 130 -3.74 -1.11 16.81
N PHE A 131 -2.69 -1.24 15.99
CA PHE A 131 -1.68 -0.18 15.82
C PHE A 131 -2.32 1.13 15.37
N PHE A 132 -3.21 1.09 14.38
CA PHE A 132 -3.90 2.28 13.86
C PHE A 132 -5.05 2.80 14.74
N GLN A 133 -5.42 2.09 15.81
CA GLN A 133 -6.35 2.59 16.82
C GLN A 133 -5.65 3.48 17.86
N LYS A 134 -4.33 3.44 17.94
CA LYS A 134 -3.54 4.30 18.82
C LYS A 134 -3.39 5.69 18.19
N GLU A 135 -3.13 6.70 19.03
CA GLU A 135 -2.74 8.02 18.55
C GLU A 135 -1.29 7.98 18.04
N LEU A 136 -1.06 8.52 16.85
CA LEU A 136 0.28 8.64 16.27
C LEU A 136 0.96 9.88 16.85
N LYS A 137 2.09 9.69 17.53
CA LYS A 137 2.93 10.77 18.05
C LYS A 137 3.88 11.31 16.97
N ILE A 138 3.32 11.72 15.83
CA ILE A 138 4.05 12.23 14.67
C ILE A 138 3.44 13.56 14.25
N ASP A 139 4.27 14.59 14.12
CA ASP A 139 3.88 15.90 13.64
C ASP A 139 3.88 15.92 12.12
N PHE A 140 2.71 15.77 11.50
CA PHE A 140 2.60 15.78 10.05
C PHE A 140 2.77 17.18 9.45
N LEU A 141 3.56 17.24 8.38
CA LEU A 141 3.75 18.38 7.49
C LEU A 141 3.09 18.05 6.15
N CYS A 142 1.85 18.48 5.98
CA CYS A 142 1.02 18.08 4.85
C CYS A 142 1.25 18.99 3.65
N LEU A 143 1.71 18.42 2.54
CA LEU A 143 1.83 19.12 1.27
C LEU A 143 0.44 19.21 0.62
N CYS A 144 -0.10 20.42 0.61
CA CYS A 144 -1.32 20.81 -0.09
C CYS A 144 -0.95 21.57 -1.37
N GLY A 145 -1.91 21.79 -2.26
CA GLY A 145 -1.72 22.67 -3.41
C GLY A 145 -2.35 22.13 -4.68
N ASN A 146 -2.34 22.99 -5.69
CA ASN A 146 -3.00 22.76 -6.97
C ASN A 146 -2.58 21.45 -7.66
N THR A 147 -3.41 20.95 -8.58
CA THR A 147 -3.11 19.71 -9.32
C THR A 147 -1.81 19.81 -10.09
N ALA A 148 -1.00 18.75 -10.09
CA ALA A 148 0.29 18.71 -10.77
C ALA A 148 1.28 19.80 -10.33
N SER A 149 1.22 20.25 -9.07
CA SER A 149 2.21 21.14 -8.44
C SER A 149 3.54 20.46 -8.07
N GLY A 150 3.72 19.17 -8.41
CA GLY A 150 4.97 18.42 -8.15
C GLY A 150 5.16 17.94 -6.71
N LYS A 151 4.07 17.84 -5.92
CA LYS A 151 4.12 17.38 -4.51
C LYS A 151 4.69 15.97 -4.37
N SER A 152 4.22 15.04 -5.19
CA SER A 152 4.63 13.63 -5.16
C SER A 152 6.12 13.49 -5.51
N GLU A 153 6.62 14.29 -6.46
CA GLU A 153 8.04 14.38 -6.81
C GLU A 153 8.87 14.88 -5.62
N LEU A 154 8.42 15.94 -4.94
CA LEU A 154 9.11 16.47 -3.75
C LEU A 154 9.16 15.44 -2.62
N ILE A 155 8.04 14.76 -2.33
CA ILE A 155 7.96 13.75 -1.26
C ILE A 155 8.96 12.63 -1.48
N GLN A 156 9.18 12.20 -2.73
CA GLN A 156 10.17 11.16 -3.05
C GLN A 156 11.62 11.57 -2.75
N THR A 157 11.90 12.88 -2.62
CA THR A 157 13.25 13.38 -2.35
C THR A 157 13.57 13.54 -0.87
N LEU A 158 12.60 13.31 0.03
CA LEU A 158 12.69 13.59 1.45
C LEU A 158 12.82 12.28 2.25
N ASP A 159 13.74 12.27 3.22
CA ASP A 159 14.04 11.07 4.02
C ASP A 159 12.95 10.77 5.06
N ASN A 160 12.24 11.81 5.53
CA ASN A 160 11.20 11.72 6.55
C ASN A 160 9.79 11.90 5.95
N ALA A 161 9.50 11.22 4.83
CA ALA A 161 8.24 11.39 4.12
C ALA A 161 7.47 10.07 3.87
N LEU A 162 6.17 10.13 4.08
CA LEU A 162 5.23 9.06 3.76
C LEU A 162 4.56 9.39 2.43
N ASN A 163 4.82 8.58 1.40
CA ASN A 163 4.24 8.75 0.07
C ASN A 163 2.98 7.88 -0.08
N LEU A 164 1.81 8.47 0.15
CA LEU A 164 0.53 7.74 0.12
C LEU A 164 0.16 7.30 -1.30
N GLU A 165 0.40 8.12 -2.31
CA GLU A 165 0.07 7.80 -3.70
C GLU A 165 0.86 6.58 -4.21
N LYS A 166 2.15 6.50 -3.85
CA LYS A 166 3.03 5.37 -4.18
C LYS A 166 2.58 4.10 -3.48
N LEU A 167 2.24 4.18 -2.19
CA LEU A 167 1.73 3.02 -1.46
C LEU A 167 0.36 2.57 -1.98
N ALA A 168 -0.48 3.51 -2.42
CA ALA A 168 -1.79 3.25 -2.99
C ALA A 168 -1.76 2.85 -4.48
N ASN A 169 -0.61 2.98 -5.12
CA ASN A 169 -0.43 2.88 -6.58
C ASN A 169 -1.44 3.75 -7.36
N HIS A 170 -1.69 4.99 -6.90
CA HIS A 170 -2.79 5.84 -7.39
C HIS A 170 -2.58 7.34 -7.08
N GLN A 171 -2.78 8.24 -8.05
CA GLN A 171 -2.59 9.71 -7.89
C GLN A 171 -3.77 10.47 -7.25
N GLY A 172 -4.51 9.87 -6.31
CA GLY A 172 -5.59 10.57 -5.57
C GLY A 172 -6.72 11.24 -6.40
N SER A 173 -6.87 10.94 -7.70
CA SER A 173 -7.83 11.62 -8.60
C SER A 173 -8.62 10.64 -9.47
N SER A 174 -9.68 11.11 -10.16
CA SER A 174 -10.45 10.27 -11.08
C SER A 174 -9.61 9.71 -12.24
N PHE A 175 -8.55 10.41 -12.62
CA PHE A 175 -7.54 10.00 -13.60
C PHE A 175 -6.32 9.33 -12.93
N GLY A 176 -6.42 8.92 -11.66
CA GLY A 176 -5.28 8.50 -10.85
C GLY A 176 -4.85 7.05 -11.02
N LYS A 177 -5.63 6.21 -11.71
CA LYS A 177 -5.34 4.79 -11.98
C LYS A 177 -4.40 4.61 -13.18
N ILE A 178 -3.29 5.34 -13.19
CA ILE A 178 -2.29 5.29 -14.27
C ILE A 178 -1.09 4.38 -13.95
N TYR A 179 -0.90 4.02 -12.68
CA TYR A 179 0.23 3.19 -12.25
C TYR A 179 -0.10 1.69 -12.18
N GLY A 180 -1.29 1.30 -12.65
CA GLY A 180 -1.78 -0.07 -12.65
C GLY A 180 -2.80 -0.35 -11.55
N GLU A 181 -2.88 -1.61 -11.12
CA GLU A 181 -3.83 -2.04 -10.10
C GLU A 181 -3.42 -1.55 -8.70
N GLN A 182 -4.41 -1.13 -7.92
CA GLN A 182 -4.19 -0.80 -6.52
C GLN A 182 -3.95 -2.07 -5.70
N PRO A 183 -3.16 -2.01 -4.62
CA PRO A 183 -3.08 -3.11 -3.68
C PRO A 183 -4.45 -3.36 -3.02
N SER A 184 -4.60 -4.50 -2.35
CA SER A 184 -5.76 -4.68 -1.46
C SER A 184 -5.67 -3.72 -0.27
N GLN A 185 -6.81 -3.42 0.35
CA GLN A 185 -6.87 -2.63 1.58
C GLN A 185 -5.91 -3.16 2.67
N LYS A 186 -5.79 -4.49 2.79
CA LYS A 186 -4.89 -5.11 3.77
C LYS A 186 -3.43 -4.87 3.42
N ALA A 187 -3.04 -5.08 2.17
CA ALA A 187 -1.66 -4.85 1.73
C ALA A 187 -1.25 -3.37 1.87
N PHE A 188 -2.17 -2.44 1.57
CA PHE A 188 -1.94 -1.01 1.80
C PHE A 188 -1.71 -0.69 3.29
N GLU A 189 -2.58 -1.19 4.18
CA GLU A 189 -2.39 -1.03 5.63
C GLU A 189 -1.12 -1.70 6.14
N ASP A 190 -0.70 -2.81 5.54
CA ASP A 190 0.55 -3.50 5.88
C ASP A 190 1.76 -2.61 5.59
N GLU A 191 1.86 -2.01 4.41
CA GLU A 191 2.96 -1.11 4.08
C GLU A 191 2.96 0.16 4.95
N LEU A 192 1.79 0.72 5.25
CA LEU A 192 1.67 1.83 6.20
C LEU A 192 2.18 1.44 7.59
N PHE A 193 1.81 0.25 8.07
CA PHE A 193 2.26 -0.25 9.37
C PHE A 193 3.78 -0.42 9.40
N TYR A 194 4.37 -1.05 8.39
CA TYR A 194 5.83 -1.23 8.34
C TYR A 194 6.60 0.08 8.22
N PHE A 195 6.04 1.08 7.52
CA PHE A 195 6.63 2.41 7.48
C PHE A 195 6.57 3.09 8.85
N LEU A 196 5.42 3.04 9.53
CA LEU A 196 5.18 3.82 10.76
C LEU A 196 5.73 3.17 12.03
N LYS A 197 5.81 1.83 12.09
CA LYS A 197 6.21 1.13 13.33
C LYS A 197 7.66 1.44 13.75
N ASP A 198 8.55 1.65 12.78
CA ASP A 198 9.97 1.95 13.00
C ASP A 198 10.29 3.43 12.70
N TYR A 199 9.26 4.27 12.57
CA TYR A 199 9.44 5.66 12.22
C TYR A 199 10.08 6.44 13.38
N SER A 200 11.29 6.94 13.17
CA SER A 200 12.13 7.53 14.21
C SER A 200 12.10 9.07 14.26
N TYR A 201 11.53 9.72 13.24
CA TYR A 201 11.48 11.18 13.18
C TYR A 201 10.27 11.72 13.96
N LYS A 202 10.43 12.91 14.56
CA LYS A 202 9.30 13.64 15.20
C LYS A 202 8.29 14.16 14.16
N THR A 203 8.77 14.54 12.98
CA THR A 203 7.99 15.15 11.90
C THR A 203 7.97 14.28 10.65
N CYS A 204 6.82 14.23 9.96
CA CYS A 204 6.65 13.48 8.73
C CYS A 204 6.00 14.32 7.63
N PHE A 205 6.66 14.44 6.47
CA PHE A 205 6.03 14.98 5.28
C PHE A 205 5.04 13.97 4.69
N ILE A 206 3.92 14.46 4.18
CA ILE A 206 2.87 13.60 3.59
C ILE A 206 2.02 14.37 2.59
N GLU A 207 1.49 13.70 1.56
CA GLU A 207 0.48 14.28 0.70
C GLU A 207 -0.79 14.60 1.49
N ALA A 208 -1.40 15.75 1.25
CA ALA A 208 -2.69 16.11 1.84
C ALA A 208 -3.86 15.44 1.09
N GLU A 209 -3.86 14.11 1.09
CA GLU A 209 -4.92 13.31 0.46
C GLU A 209 -6.22 13.31 1.27
N SER A 210 -7.32 13.03 0.56
CA SER A 210 -8.58 12.71 1.22
C SER A 210 -8.46 11.40 2.00
N ARG A 211 -9.45 11.07 2.85
CA ARG A 211 -9.46 9.78 3.54
C ARG A 211 -9.51 8.60 2.55
N GLN A 212 -10.03 8.81 1.34
CA GLN A 212 -10.07 7.80 0.28
C GLN A 212 -9.04 8.11 -0.82
N ILE A 213 -8.32 7.07 -1.26
CA ILE A 213 -7.37 7.12 -2.38
C ILE A 213 -7.75 6.01 -3.35
N GLY A 214 -8.52 6.36 -4.38
CA GLY A 214 -9.20 5.38 -5.21
C GLY A 214 -10.13 4.51 -4.35
N ASN A 215 -9.91 3.20 -4.34
CA ASN A 215 -10.69 2.25 -3.54
C ASN A 215 -10.14 2.02 -2.13
N LEU A 216 -8.99 2.62 -1.79
CA LEU A 216 -8.34 2.46 -0.50
C LEU A 216 -8.83 3.51 0.50
N THR A 217 -8.95 3.12 1.75
CA THR A 217 -9.34 4.01 2.85
C THR A 217 -8.21 4.14 3.87
N LEU A 218 -7.81 5.37 4.18
CA LEU A 218 -6.83 5.64 5.23
C LEU A 218 -7.41 5.28 6.62
N PRO A 219 -6.58 4.70 7.52
CA PRO A 219 -6.96 4.51 8.91
C PRO A 219 -7.35 5.84 9.57
N LEU A 220 -8.41 5.81 10.37
CA LEU A 220 -9.06 7.03 10.87
C LEU A 220 -8.12 7.92 11.69
N ASN A 221 -7.33 7.34 12.60
CA ASN A 221 -6.42 8.13 13.42
C ASN A 221 -5.25 8.71 12.62
N LEU A 222 -4.76 7.99 11.61
CA LEU A 222 -3.76 8.53 10.67
C LEU A 222 -4.34 9.73 9.92
N TYR A 223 -5.54 9.57 9.36
CA TYR A 223 -6.22 10.67 8.67
C TYR A 223 -6.46 11.87 9.60
N ASN A 224 -6.93 11.65 10.84
CA ASN A 224 -7.15 12.72 11.80
C ASN A 224 -5.84 13.44 12.18
N ALA A 225 -4.74 12.70 12.35
CA ALA A 225 -3.42 13.28 12.58
C ALA A 225 -2.95 14.12 11.38
N MET A 226 -3.16 13.65 10.15
CA MET A 226 -2.91 14.43 8.94
C MET A 226 -3.76 15.71 8.90
N GLN A 227 -5.04 15.64 9.27
CA GLN A 227 -5.92 16.82 9.28
C GLN A 227 -5.44 17.89 10.26
N LYS A 228 -4.96 17.49 11.45
CA LYS A 228 -4.35 18.38 12.44
C LYS A 228 -2.94 18.86 12.08
N GLY A 229 -2.26 18.17 11.17
CA GLY A 229 -0.91 18.51 10.70
C GLY A 229 -0.83 19.89 10.06
N ARG A 230 0.37 20.48 10.10
CA ARG A 230 0.66 21.79 9.51
C ARG A 230 0.54 21.73 7.99
N LYS A 231 -0.04 22.76 7.38
CA LYS A 231 -0.31 22.80 5.94
C LYS A 231 0.75 23.60 5.21
N ILE A 232 1.40 22.97 4.24
CA ILE A 232 2.36 23.58 3.33
C ILE A 232 1.66 23.70 1.96
N TRP A 233 1.37 24.92 1.54
CA TRP A 233 0.72 25.17 0.26
C TRP A 233 1.76 25.28 -0.86
N CYS A 234 1.80 24.25 -1.71
CA CYS A 234 2.70 24.16 -2.86
C CYS A 234 2.07 24.82 -4.10
N GLU A 235 2.78 25.81 -4.64
CA GLU A 235 2.43 26.50 -5.88
C GLU A 235 3.46 26.18 -6.96
N CYS A 236 3.01 26.16 -8.21
CA CYS A 236 3.85 25.90 -9.36
C CYS A 236 3.25 26.64 -10.57
N ALA A 237 4.10 27.21 -11.41
CA ALA A 237 3.68 27.93 -12.61
C ALA A 237 2.84 27.05 -13.54
N LEU A 238 1.79 27.62 -14.14
CA LEU A 238 0.82 26.88 -14.94
C LEU A 238 1.47 26.10 -16.10
N ASN A 239 2.45 26.68 -16.76
CA ASN A 239 3.18 26.02 -17.86
C ASN A 239 3.87 24.73 -17.40
N LEU A 240 4.55 24.75 -16.24
CA LEU A 240 5.22 23.58 -15.68
C LEU A 240 4.21 22.50 -15.28
N ARG A 241 3.04 22.91 -14.75
CA ARG A 241 1.95 21.99 -14.41
C ARG A 241 1.39 21.30 -15.66
N VAL A 242 1.19 22.06 -16.74
CA VAL A 242 0.72 21.53 -18.03
C VAL A 242 1.73 20.55 -18.61
N GLU A 243 3.01 20.91 -18.66
CA GLU A 243 4.10 20.04 -19.14
C GLU A 243 4.15 18.72 -18.35
N ARG A 244 4.03 18.80 -17.01
CA ARG A 244 4.01 17.62 -16.14
C ARG A 244 2.85 16.68 -16.46
N ILE A 245 1.64 17.21 -16.60
CA ILE A 245 0.45 16.38 -16.93
C ILE A 245 0.59 15.78 -18.32
N LEU A 246 1.01 16.56 -19.33
CA LEU A 246 1.22 16.04 -20.68
C LEU A 246 2.24 14.89 -20.69
N LYS A 247 3.31 14.99 -19.89
CA LYS A 247 4.28 13.88 -19.75
C LYS A 247 3.67 12.63 -19.12
N ILE A 248 2.85 12.78 -18.08
CA ILE A 248 2.23 11.66 -17.36
C ILE A 248 1.17 10.96 -18.22
N TYR A 249 0.40 11.73 -18.99
CA TYR A 249 -0.77 11.26 -19.73
C TYR A 249 -0.55 11.22 -21.26
N ALA A 250 0.70 11.34 -21.74
CA ALA A 250 1.02 11.38 -23.18
C ALA A 250 0.46 10.19 -23.97
N HIS A 251 0.37 9.03 -23.32
CA HIS A 251 -0.09 7.78 -23.92
C HIS A 251 -1.33 7.24 -23.20
N ILE A 252 -2.22 8.13 -22.76
CA ILE A 252 -3.47 7.71 -22.14
C ILE A 252 -4.33 6.95 -23.17
N GLU A 253 -4.80 5.77 -22.78
CA GLU A 253 -5.70 4.98 -23.60
C GLU A 253 -7.04 5.69 -23.79
N LYS A 254 -7.56 5.71 -25.03
CA LYS A 254 -8.82 6.38 -25.38
C LYS A 254 -9.99 5.92 -24.53
N SER A 255 -10.12 4.62 -24.32
CA SER A 255 -11.18 4.04 -23.46
C SER A 255 -11.07 4.52 -22.02
N TYR A 256 -9.85 4.56 -21.48
CA TYR A 256 -9.59 5.01 -20.11
C TYR A 256 -9.85 6.51 -19.93
N PHE A 257 -9.49 7.35 -20.92
CA PHE A 257 -9.82 8.77 -20.90
C PHE A 257 -11.34 8.98 -20.76
N TYR A 258 -12.13 8.31 -21.59
CA TYR A 258 -13.59 8.42 -21.55
C TYR A 258 -14.19 7.90 -20.24
N GLU A 259 -13.70 6.77 -19.73
CA GLU A 259 -14.10 6.26 -18.41
C GLU A 259 -13.87 7.31 -17.31
N CYS A 260 -12.73 8.00 -17.34
CA CYS A 260 -12.41 9.04 -16.37
C CYS A 260 -13.28 10.30 -16.54
N VAL A 261 -13.61 10.69 -17.77
CA VAL A 261 -14.54 11.79 -18.05
C VAL A 261 -15.95 11.46 -17.54
N GLU A 262 -16.41 10.22 -17.69
CA GLU A 262 -17.70 9.80 -17.16
C GLU A 262 -17.76 9.90 -15.62
N LYS A 263 -16.68 9.53 -14.92
CA LYS A 263 -16.60 9.65 -13.45
C LYS A 263 -16.77 11.09 -12.96
N ILE A 264 -16.28 12.08 -13.71
CA ILE A 264 -16.42 13.49 -13.33
C ILE A 264 -17.70 14.14 -13.90
N SER A 265 -18.38 13.49 -14.83
CA SER A 265 -19.57 14.01 -15.51
C SER A 265 -20.68 14.54 -14.59
N PRO A 266 -20.95 13.98 -13.39
CA PRO A 266 -21.96 14.53 -12.48
C PRO A 266 -21.57 15.90 -11.90
N TYR A 267 -20.30 16.31 -12.00
CA TYR A 267 -19.75 17.52 -11.38
C TYR A 267 -19.34 18.59 -12.41
N ILE A 268 -19.53 18.34 -13.70
CA ILE A 268 -19.20 19.25 -14.80
C ILE A 268 -20.43 19.52 -15.68
N SER A 269 -20.43 20.62 -16.42
CA SER A 269 -21.51 20.91 -17.37
C SER A 269 -21.43 19.99 -18.60
N LYS A 270 -22.58 19.81 -19.27
CA LYS A 270 -22.67 19.07 -20.54
C LYS A 270 -21.73 19.68 -21.58
N ASP A 271 -21.69 21.00 -21.68
CA ASP A 271 -20.80 21.70 -22.62
C ASP A 271 -19.32 21.46 -22.30
N PHE A 272 -18.93 21.49 -21.02
CA PHE A 272 -17.55 21.18 -20.62
C PHE A 272 -17.17 19.77 -21.06
N LYS A 273 -18.04 18.78 -20.83
CA LYS A 273 -17.83 17.39 -21.25
C LYS A 273 -17.68 17.29 -22.76
N THR A 274 -18.60 17.89 -23.53
CA THR A 274 -18.57 17.87 -25.00
C THR A 274 -17.29 18.48 -25.55
N ILE A 275 -16.90 19.67 -25.08
CA ILE A 275 -15.68 20.35 -25.53
C ILE A 275 -14.43 19.56 -25.14
N LEU A 276 -14.41 18.98 -23.94
CA LEU A 276 -13.28 18.16 -23.48
C LEU A 276 -13.08 16.93 -24.38
N CYS A 277 -14.16 16.23 -24.71
CA CYS A 277 -14.11 15.08 -25.61
C CYS A 277 -13.71 15.47 -27.04
N GLN A 278 -14.23 16.59 -27.56
CA GLN A 278 -13.85 17.11 -28.88
C GLN A 278 -12.37 17.45 -28.97
N ASN A 279 -11.82 18.13 -27.96
CA ASN A 279 -10.39 18.44 -27.90
C ASN A 279 -9.54 17.17 -27.89
N TYR A 280 -9.98 16.14 -27.17
CA TYR A 280 -9.29 14.84 -27.14
C TYR A 280 -9.28 14.16 -28.51
N GLU A 281 -10.43 14.09 -29.20
CA GLU A 281 -10.52 13.51 -30.56
C GLU A 281 -9.68 14.28 -31.60
N ASN A 282 -9.54 15.59 -31.42
CA ASN A 282 -8.69 16.44 -32.27
C ASN A 282 -7.19 16.36 -31.91
N ASN A 283 -6.79 15.48 -30.99
CA ASN A 283 -5.44 15.40 -30.43
C ASN A 283 -4.92 16.70 -29.76
N ASP A 284 -5.82 17.61 -29.37
CA ASP A 284 -5.48 18.81 -28.60
C ASP A 284 -5.45 18.50 -27.09
N LEU A 285 -4.48 17.68 -26.70
CA LEU A 285 -4.28 17.29 -25.30
C LEU A 285 -3.98 18.50 -24.41
N LYS A 286 -3.35 19.54 -24.95
CA LYS A 286 -3.02 20.75 -24.19
C LYS A 286 -4.29 21.46 -23.72
N SER A 287 -5.28 21.61 -24.59
CA SER A 287 -6.58 22.18 -24.20
C SER A 287 -7.31 21.30 -23.19
N CYS A 288 -7.29 19.97 -23.37
CA CYS A 288 -7.85 19.03 -22.39
C CYS A 288 -7.22 19.23 -20.99
N VAL A 289 -5.89 19.31 -20.93
CA VAL A 289 -5.16 19.51 -19.68
C VAL A 289 -5.51 20.85 -19.03
N LEU A 290 -5.57 21.95 -19.79
CA LEU A 290 -5.94 23.26 -19.25
C LEU A 290 -7.37 23.28 -18.68
N MET A 291 -8.31 22.61 -19.37
CA MET A 291 -9.68 22.47 -18.89
C MET A 291 -9.74 21.67 -17.58
N LEU A 292 -9.04 20.52 -17.53
CA LEU A 292 -9.00 19.66 -16.35
C LEU A 292 -8.28 20.32 -15.17
N ILE A 293 -7.21 21.07 -15.40
CA ILE A 293 -6.56 21.88 -14.34
C ILE A 293 -7.56 22.84 -13.70
N LYS A 294 -8.31 23.59 -14.51
CA LYS A 294 -9.32 24.54 -13.99
C LYS A 294 -10.40 23.85 -13.18
N TYR A 295 -10.85 22.67 -13.64
CA TYR A 295 -11.81 21.86 -12.90
C TYR A 295 -11.23 21.39 -11.56
N TYR A 296 -10.07 20.73 -11.56
CA TYR A 296 -9.50 20.16 -10.36
C TYR A 296 -9.04 21.21 -9.34
N ASP A 297 -8.49 22.35 -9.76
CA ASP A 297 -8.13 23.43 -8.83
C ASP A 297 -9.36 24.03 -8.11
N LYS A 298 -10.55 23.93 -8.73
CA LYS A 298 -11.82 24.31 -8.08
C LYS A 298 -12.30 23.24 -7.09
N VAL A 299 -12.08 21.96 -7.41
CA VAL A 299 -12.48 20.83 -6.57
C VAL A 299 -11.56 20.71 -5.35
N TYR A 300 -10.24 20.83 -5.55
CA TYR A 300 -9.24 20.85 -4.48
C TYR A 300 -9.26 22.20 -3.77
N LYS A 301 -10.19 22.35 -2.82
CA LYS A 301 -10.31 23.57 -2.01
C LYS A 301 -9.01 23.87 -1.29
N LYS A 302 -8.56 25.12 -1.39
CA LYS A 302 -7.47 25.65 -0.57
C LYS A 302 -7.84 25.48 0.92
N PRO A 303 -6.98 24.90 1.77
CA PRO A 303 -7.28 24.73 3.18
C PRO A 303 -7.48 26.10 3.83
N GLN A 304 -8.38 26.16 4.82
CA GLN A 304 -8.72 27.42 5.51
C GLN A 304 -7.51 28.03 6.20
N LYS A 305 -6.64 27.18 6.75
CA LYS A 305 -5.38 27.57 7.39
C LYS A 305 -4.21 27.02 6.60
N ILE A 306 -3.25 27.90 6.30
CA ILE A 306 -1.97 27.56 5.68
C ILE A 306 -0.88 28.07 6.62
N ASP A 307 0.01 27.16 7.02
CA ASP A 307 1.12 27.49 7.92
C ASP A 307 2.35 27.94 7.12
N PHE A 308 2.56 27.38 5.92
CA PHE A 308 3.69 27.71 5.04
C PHE A 308 3.30 27.74 3.57
N TYR A 309 4.00 28.56 2.79
CA TYR A 309 3.90 28.60 1.34
C TYR A 309 5.21 28.11 0.73
N LEU A 310 5.11 27.33 -0.35
CA LEU A 310 6.25 26.74 -1.06
C LEU A 310 6.08 26.95 -2.56
N LYS A 311 7.07 27.55 -3.23
CA LYS A 311 7.12 27.61 -4.70
C LYS A 311 7.93 26.43 -5.23
N ASN A 312 7.32 25.63 -6.09
CA ASN A 312 7.92 24.44 -6.69
C ASN A 312 8.18 24.60 -8.20
N ASP A 313 8.63 25.79 -8.61
CA ASP A 313 9.11 26.01 -9.97
C ASP A 313 10.51 25.39 -10.18
N ASN A 314 11.31 25.31 -9.10
CA ASN A 314 12.59 24.62 -9.05
C ASN A 314 12.60 23.58 -7.91
N PRO A 315 12.50 22.28 -8.23
CA PRO A 315 12.42 21.22 -7.21
C PRO A 315 13.60 21.18 -6.22
N LYS A 316 14.80 21.58 -6.65
CA LYS A 316 15.98 21.59 -5.75
C LYS A 316 15.83 22.66 -4.67
N GLN A 317 15.44 23.87 -5.07
CA GLN A 317 15.20 24.98 -4.13
C GLN A 317 14.02 24.68 -3.22
N ALA A 318 12.94 24.12 -3.76
CA ALA A 318 11.77 23.73 -2.99
C ALA A 318 12.12 22.67 -1.91
N LYS A 319 12.97 21.69 -2.24
CA LYS A 319 13.48 20.72 -1.26
C LYS A 319 14.24 21.41 -0.12
N GLU A 320 15.14 22.34 -0.43
CA GLU A 320 15.89 23.09 0.59
C GLU A 320 14.97 23.90 1.52
N GLU A 321 13.92 24.50 0.97
CA GLU A 321 12.90 25.20 1.77
C GLU A 321 12.10 24.25 2.67
N LEU A 322 11.71 23.08 2.18
CA LEU A 322 11.04 22.05 2.99
C LEU A 322 11.91 21.61 4.17
N VAL A 323 13.21 21.40 3.93
CA VAL A 323 14.17 21.07 5.00
C VAL A 323 14.22 22.19 6.05
N LYS A 324 14.22 23.47 5.65
CA LYS A 324 14.15 24.61 6.59
C LYS A 324 12.85 24.63 7.38
N ILE A 325 11.70 24.40 6.72
CA ILE A 325 10.38 24.30 7.37
C ILE A 325 10.39 23.19 8.42
N ASN A 326 11.02 22.05 8.12
CA ASN A 326 11.16 20.93 9.05
C ASN A 326 11.92 21.34 10.32
N PHE A 327 13.04 22.07 10.19
CA PHE A 327 13.81 22.53 11.34
C PHE A 327 13.06 23.52 12.23
N THR A 328 12.39 24.51 11.63
CA THR A 328 11.52 25.45 12.38
C THR A 328 10.42 24.70 13.10
N SER A 329 9.91 23.66 12.46
CA SER A 329 8.83 22.82 12.94
C SER A 329 9.18 21.97 14.16
N LEU A 330 10.47 21.75 14.43
CA LEU A 330 10.98 21.03 15.59
C LEU A 330 11.23 21.94 16.81
N LYS A 331 11.38 23.26 16.60
CA LYS A 331 11.69 24.25 17.65
C LYS A 331 10.47 24.80 18.37
N ASN A 332 9.30 24.69 17.74
CA ASN A 332 7.98 24.97 18.31
C ASN A 332 7.34 23.66 18.77
#